data_AF-A0A3D0DSM3-F1
#
_entry.id   AF-A0A3D0DSM3-F1
#
_cell.length_a   1.000
_cell.length_b   1.000
_cell.length_c   1.000
_cell.angle_alpha   90.00
_cell.angle_beta   90.00
_cell.angle_gamma   90.00
#
_symmetry.space_group_name_H-M   'P 1'
#
loop_
_entity.id
_entity.type
_entity.pdbx_description
1 polymer ?
#
loop_
_entity_poly.entity_id
_entity_poly.type
_entity_poly.pdbx_seq_one_letter_code
_entity_poly.pdbx_strand_id
1 'polypeptide(L)'
;MLQEGSRLYGQHCAACHGERGEGLGPYPALAGNRALTLEEPVNAIRVVLNGGFPPGTAGNPRPYGMPPFSHVLDDTQAAILITYLRASWGNAAAPVSSAQVNRYRAVPLD
;
A
#
# COMPACT_ATOMS: atom_id res chain seq x y z
N MET A 1 -2.94 -6.79 15.40
CA MET A 1 -2.77 -5.80 14.30
C MET A 1 -1.72 -6.25 13.29
N LEU A 2 -0.44 -6.43 13.67
CA LEU A 2 0.61 -6.81 12.70
C LEU A 2 0.43 -8.21 12.09
N GLN A 3 0.01 -9.22 12.87
CA GLN A 3 -0.25 -10.56 12.34
C GLN A 3 -1.38 -10.56 11.28
N GLU A 4 -2.46 -9.84 11.56
CA GLU A 4 -3.57 -9.69 10.61
C GLU A 4 -3.15 -8.90 9.37
N GLY A 5 -2.36 -7.84 9.52
CA GLY A 5 -1.80 -7.10 8.40
C GLY A 5 -0.87 -7.96 7.53
N SER A 6 -0.05 -8.82 8.14
CA SER A 6 0.77 -9.81 7.44
C SER A 6 -0.08 -10.82 6.68
N ARG A 7 -1.20 -11.27 7.25
CA ARG A 7 -2.14 -12.19 6.59
C ARG A 7 -2.79 -11.53 5.37
N LEU A 8 -3.29 -10.31 5.51
CA LEU A 8 -3.86 -9.53 4.41
C LEU A 8 -2.81 -9.26 3.32
N TYR A 9 -1.57 -8.96 3.71
CA TYR A 9 -0.45 -8.76 2.78
C TYR A 9 -0.17 -10.02 1.94
N GLY A 10 -0.09 -11.19 2.57
CA GLY A 10 0.11 -12.45 1.87
C GLY A 10 -1.01 -12.77 0.89
N GLN A 11 -2.26 -12.42 1.22
CA GLN A 11 -3.43 -12.68 0.37
C GLN A 11 -3.51 -11.75 -0.85
N HIS A 12 -3.12 -10.49 -0.70
CA HIS A 12 -3.47 -9.46 -1.68
C HIS A 12 -2.27 -8.79 -2.35
N CYS A 13 -1.07 -8.88 -1.77
CA CYS A 13 0.05 -8.03 -2.17
C CYS A 13 1.32 -8.82 -2.54
N ALA A 14 1.61 -9.91 -1.82
CA ALA A 14 2.89 -10.63 -1.92
C ALA A 14 3.17 -11.19 -3.33
N ALA A 15 2.13 -11.57 -4.07
CA ALA A 15 2.26 -12.08 -5.44
C ALA A 15 2.94 -11.09 -6.41
N CYS A 16 2.83 -9.77 -6.16
CA CYS A 16 3.49 -8.73 -6.96
C CYS A 16 4.69 -8.12 -6.21
N HIS A 17 4.56 -7.88 -4.91
CA HIS A 17 5.57 -7.16 -4.13
C HIS A 17 6.61 -8.06 -3.43
N GLY A 18 6.52 -9.39 -3.59
CA GLY A 18 7.38 -10.37 -2.93
C GLY A 18 6.92 -10.68 -1.50
N GLU A 19 7.38 -11.78 -0.92
CA GLU A 19 7.01 -12.17 0.46
C GLU A 19 7.59 -11.23 1.52
N ARG A 20 8.66 -10.50 1.19
CA ARG A 20 9.35 -9.56 2.07
C ARG A 20 9.31 -8.14 1.55
N GLY A 21 8.36 -7.81 0.67
CA GLY A 21 8.26 -6.48 0.09
C GLY A 21 9.46 -6.09 -0.76
N GLU A 22 10.27 -7.03 -1.24
CA GLU A 22 11.47 -6.77 -2.03
C GLU A 22 11.18 -6.31 -3.46
N GLY A 23 9.92 -6.42 -3.91
CA GLY A 23 9.52 -6.17 -5.29
C GLY A 23 9.88 -7.32 -6.23
N LEU A 24 9.32 -7.27 -7.43
CA LEU A 24 9.56 -8.28 -8.47
C LEU A 24 9.52 -7.61 -9.84
N GLY A 25 10.68 -7.42 -10.47
CA GLY A 25 10.79 -6.82 -11.79
C GLY A 25 10.13 -5.43 -11.86
N PRO A 26 9.02 -5.27 -12.61
CA PRO A 26 8.32 -3.98 -12.73
C PRO A 26 7.55 -3.56 -11.47
N TYR A 27 7.31 -4.46 -10.52
CA TYR A 27 6.59 -4.18 -9.29
C TYR A 27 7.55 -3.61 -8.23
N PRO A 28 7.28 -2.41 -7.69
CA PRO A 28 8.23 -1.73 -6.82
C PRO A 28 8.37 -2.43 -5.47
N ALA A 29 9.55 -2.30 -4.86
CA ALA A 29 9.78 -2.69 -3.49
C ALA A 29 8.92 -1.84 -2.53
N LEU A 30 8.37 -2.49 -1.51
CA LEU A 30 7.72 -1.85 -0.36
C LEU A 30 8.68 -1.73 0.82
N ALA A 31 9.70 -2.59 0.89
CA ALA A 31 10.79 -2.49 1.84
C ALA A 31 11.56 -1.17 1.63
N GLY A 32 11.71 -0.39 2.70
CA GLY A 32 12.37 0.92 2.65
C GLY A 32 11.69 1.96 1.75
N ASN A 33 10.42 1.76 1.38
CA ASN A 33 9.74 2.64 0.45
C ASN A 33 9.30 3.95 1.12
N ARG A 34 9.91 5.06 0.69
CA ARG A 34 9.65 6.40 1.25
C ARG A 34 8.17 6.79 1.22
N ALA A 35 7.40 6.35 0.22
CA ALA A 35 5.97 6.66 0.12
C ALA A 35 5.16 6.07 1.28
N LEU A 36 5.64 4.96 1.88
CA LEU A 36 5.04 4.38 3.08
C LEU A 36 5.47 5.13 4.35
N THR A 37 6.63 5.78 4.38
CA THR A 37 7.15 6.42 5.59
C THR A 37 6.81 7.91 5.73
N LEU A 38 6.05 8.48 4.80
CA LEU A 38 5.58 9.87 4.93
C LEU A 38 4.71 10.04 6.18
N GLU A 39 4.79 11.23 6.80
CA GLU A 39 4.00 11.58 7.98
C GLU A 39 2.50 11.37 7.71
N GLU A 40 2.00 11.99 6.64
CA GLU A 40 0.63 11.79 6.19
C GLU A 40 0.49 10.51 5.32
N PRO A 41 -0.33 9.52 5.74
CA PRO A 41 -0.48 8.25 5.03
C PRO A 41 -1.37 8.33 3.79
N VAL A 42 -1.82 9.53 3.39
CA VAL A 42 -2.80 9.71 2.30
C VAL A 42 -2.40 9.01 0.99
N ASN A 43 -1.12 9.05 0.63
CA ASN A 43 -0.63 8.41 -0.60
C ASN A 43 -0.71 6.88 -0.50
N ALA A 44 -0.29 6.30 0.63
CA ALA A 44 -0.38 4.87 0.87
C ALA A 44 -1.84 4.39 0.86
N ILE A 45 -2.74 5.16 1.48
CA ILE A 45 -4.17 4.87 1.50
C ILE A 45 -4.75 4.91 0.09
N ARG A 46 -4.52 5.98 -0.66
CA ARG A 46 -5.07 6.15 -2.01
C ARG A 46 -4.56 5.10 -2.98
N VAL A 47 -3.27 4.76 -2.93
CA VAL A 47 -2.70 3.71 -3.81
C VAL A 47 -3.30 2.34 -3.51
N VAL A 48 -3.48 1.97 -2.23
CA VAL A 48 -4.13 0.70 -1.88
C VAL A 48 -5.60 0.69 -2.31
N LEU A 49 -6.35 1.74 -2.02
CA LEU A 49 -7.79 1.77 -2.32
C LEU A 49 -8.07 1.86 -3.82
N ASN A 50 -7.32 2.69 -4.55
CA ASN A 50 -7.67 3.09 -5.90
C ASN A 50 -6.75 2.49 -6.97
N GLY A 51 -5.65 1.85 -6.55
CA GLY A 51 -4.66 1.34 -7.48
C GLY A 51 -4.04 2.45 -8.32
N GLY A 52 -3.69 2.13 -9.56
CA GLY A 52 -3.19 3.07 -10.54
C GLY A 52 -1.84 2.69 -11.12
N PHE A 53 -1.26 3.60 -11.88
CA PHE A 53 0.03 3.41 -12.54
C PHE A 53 1.09 4.28 -11.86
N PRO A 54 2.24 3.71 -11.47
CA PRO A 54 3.39 4.53 -11.12
C PRO A 54 3.83 5.38 -12.33
N PRO A 55 4.51 6.51 -12.09
CA PRO A 55 5.06 7.29 -13.19
C PRO A 55 6.10 6.46 -13.95
N GLY A 56 6.09 6.56 -15.28
CA GLY A 56 7.17 6.05 -16.10
C GLY A 56 8.48 6.79 -15.80
N THR A 57 9.56 6.06 -15.58
CA THR A 57 10.89 6.63 -15.35
C THR A 57 11.92 5.96 -16.27
N ALA A 58 13.13 6.50 -16.37
CA ALA A 58 14.20 5.83 -17.09
C ALA A 58 14.49 4.41 -16.56
N GLY A 59 14.33 4.18 -15.24
CA GLY A 59 14.51 2.88 -14.61
C GLY A 59 13.29 1.95 -14.67
N ASN A 60 12.10 2.50 -14.95
CA ASN A 60 10.87 1.73 -15.16
C ASN A 60 10.00 2.43 -16.23
N PRO A 61 10.33 2.28 -17.53
CA PRO A 61 9.69 3.04 -18.59
C PRO A 61 8.27 2.55 -18.93
N ARG A 62 7.90 1.34 -18.47
CA ARG A 62 6.59 0.71 -18.71
C ARG A 62 6.07 0.09 -17.42
N PRO A 63 5.65 0.93 -16.46
CA PRO A 63 5.16 0.45 -15.17
C PRO A 63 3.85 -0.33 -15.33
N TYR A 64 3.71 -1.40 -14.56
CA TYR A 64 2.47 -2.17 -14.48
C TYR A 64 1.47 -1.48 -13.55
N GLY A 65 0.19 -1.64 -13.85
CA GLY A 65 -0.89 -1.10 -13.02
C GLY A 65 -1.06 -1.90 -11.74
N MET A 66 -1.25 -1.21 -10.63
CA MET A 66 -1.73 -1.78 -9.38
C MET A 66 -3.26 -1.79 -9.39
N PRO A 67 -3.93 -2.93 -9.11
CA PRO A 67 -5.38 -2.97 -9.05
C PRO A 67 -5.91 -2.23 -7.80
N PRO A 68 -7.14 -1.68 -7.85
CA PRO A 68 -7.78 -1.08 -6.68
C PRO A 68 -8.24 -2.15 -5.70
N PHE A 69 -8.06 -1.94 -4.39
CA PHE A 69 -8.57 -2.84 -3.35
C PHE A 69 -9.76 -2.27 -2.56
N SER A 70 -10.29 -1.10 -2.95
CA SER A 70 -11.44 -0.48 -2.29
C SER A 70 -12.69 -1.37 -2.24
N HIS A 71 -12.89 -2.25 -3.22
CA HIS A 71 -14.02 -3.17 -3.27
C HIS A 71 -13.75 -4.51 -2.55
N VAL A 72 -12.52 -4.75 -2.12
CA VAL A 72 -12.08 -6.00 -1.46
C VAL A 72 -11.90 -5.79 0.04
N LEU A 73 -11.32 -4.65 0.43
CA LEU A 73 -10.97 -4.34 1.81
C LEU A 73 -11.93 -3.30 2.40
N ASP A 74 -12.46 -3.61 3.57
CA ASP A 74 -13.12 -2.60 4.39
C ASP A 74 -12.09 -1.61 5.00
N ASP A 75 -12.59 -0.55 5.64
CA ASP A 75 -11.72 0.51 6.20
C ASP A 75 -10.80 0.02 7.32
N THR A 76 -11.24 -0.99 8.08
CA THR A 76 -10.46 -1.58 9.16
C THR A 76 -9.35 -2.46 8.60
N GLN A 77 -9.65 -3.31 7.64
CA GLN A 77 -8.68 -4.17 6.96
C GLN A 77 -7.64 -3.36 6.22
N ALA A 78 -8.05 -2.32 5.48
CA ALA A 78 -7.13 -1.42 4.81
C ALA A 78 -6.21 -0.69 5.81
N ALA A 79 -6.76 -0.19 6.93
CA ALA A 79 -5.96 0.46 7.97
C ALA A 79 -4.93 -0.51 8.59
N ILE A 80 -5.33 -1.75 8.87
CA ILE A 80 -4.45 -2.80 9.41
C ILE A 80 -3.34 -3.16 8.41
N LEU A 81 -3.70 -3.38 7.14
CA LEU A 81 -2.75 -3.70 6.07
C LEU A 81 -1.72 -2.57 5.92
N ILE A 82 -2.16 -1.33 5.76
CA ILE A 82 -1.26 -0.19 5.55
C ILE A 82 -0.39 0.04 6.79
N THR A 83 -0.92 -0.14 8.00
CA THR A 83 -0.12 -0.10 9.23
C THR A 83 0.98 -1.15 9.23
N TYR A 84 0.69 -2.38 8.79
CA TYR A 84 1.70 -3.42 8.65
C TYR A 84 2.78 -3.03 7.63
N LEU A 85 2.41 -2.50 6.46
CA LEU A 85 3.37 -2.03 5.45
C LEU A 85 4.30 -0.94 6.01
N ARG A 86 3.75 -0.01 6.81
CA ARG A 86 4.46 1.13 7.42
C ARG A 86 5.40 0.75 8.57
N ALA A 87 5.25 -0.45 9.12
CA ALA A 87 6.06 -0.97 10.22
C ALA A 87 6.98 -2.14 9.82
N SER A 88 6.93 -2.56 8.54
CA SER A 88 7.68 -3.72 8.05
C SER A 88 8.92 -3.32 7.27
N TRP A 89 9.90 -4.24 7.23
CA TRP A 89 11.07 -4.16 6.34
C TRP A 89 11.84 -2.83 6.39
N GLY A 90 12.06 -2.33 7.62
CA GLY A 90 12.79 -1.09 7.85
C GLY A 90 11.96 0.18 7.69
N ASN A 91 10.68 0.08 7.32
CA ASN A 91 9.75 1.19 7.41
C ASN A 91 9.42 1.46 8.89
N ALA A 92 9.41 2.74 9.27
CA ALA A 92 9.06 3.18 10.61
C ALA A 92 8.20 4.45 10.50
N ALA A 93 6.88 4.28 10.49
CA ALA A 93 5.95 5.39 10.46
C ALA A 93 4.68 5.11 11.29
N ALA A 94 3.97 6.18 11.66
CA ALA A 94 2.79 6.09 12.51
C ALA A 94 1.71 5.18 11.91
N PRO A 95 0.93 4.45 12.73
CA PRO A 95 -0.15 3.59 12.26
C PRO A 95 -1.25 4.39 11.56
N VAL A 96 -2.05 3.71 10.74
CA VAL A 96 -3.23 4.26 10.06
C VAL A 96 -4.49 3.82 10.79
N SER A 97 -5.41 4.74 11.00
CA SER A 97 -6.74 4.47 11.55
C SER A 97 -7.78 4.23 10.46
N SER A 98 -8.83 3.45 10.78
CA SER A 98 -9.97 3.26 9.87
C SER A 98 -10.66 4.57 9.52
N ALA A 99 -10.71 5.54 10.44
CA ALA A 99 -11.26 6.88 10.17
C ALA A 99 -10.46 7.65 9.10
N GLN A 100 -9.13 7.51 9.06
CA GLN A 100 -8.31 8.08 8.00
C GLN A 100 -8.59 7.39 6.66
N VAL A 101 -8.75 6.07 6.64
CA VAL A 101 -9.12 5.33 5.41
C VAL A 101 -10.48 5.79 4.91
N ASN A 102 -11.48 5.81 5.79
CA ASN A 102 -12.85 6.24 5.47
C ASN A 102 -12.89 7.64 4.86
N ARG A 103 -12.16 8.58 5.48
CA ARG A 103 -12.03 9.96 4.97
C ARG A 103 -11.56 9.96 3.52
N TYR A 104 -10.54 9.20 3.17
CA TYR A 104 -9.98 9.21 1.81
C TYR A 104 -10.72 8.31 0.81
N ARG A 105 -11.58 7.40 1.29
CA ARG A 105 -12.51 6.63 0.45
C ARG A 105 -13.68 7.48 -0.05
N ALA A 106 -14.15 8.40 0.79
CA ALA A 106 -15.30 9.25 0.47
C ALA A 106 -14.95 10.45 -0.44
N VAL A 107 -13.67 10.72 -0.68
CA VAL A 107 -13.24 11.81 -1.58
C VAL A 107 -13.21 11.27 -3.02
N PRO A 108 -14.00 11.85 -3.94
CA PRO A 108 -13.93 11.46 -5.35
C PRO A 108 -12.57 11.84 -5.98
N LEU A 109 -12.20 11.14 -7.06
CA LEU A 109 -10.86 11.22 -7.69
C LEU A 109 -10.81 12.20 -8.88
N ASP A 110 -11.78 13.10 -8.93
CA ASP A 110 -12.00 14.11 -9.97
C ASP A 110 -10.92 15.20 -10.03
#